data_AF-A0A0D8JBC5-F1
#
_entry.id   AF-A0A0D8JBC5-F1
#
_cell.length_a   1.000
_cell.length_b   1.000
_cell.length_c   1.000
_cell.angle_alpha   90.00
_cell.angle_beta   90.00
_cell.angle_gamma   90.00
#
_symmetry.space_group_name_H-M   'P 1'
#
loop_
_entity.id
_entity.type
_entity.pdbx_description
1 polymer ?
#
loop_
_entity_poly.entity_id
_entity_poly.type
_entity_poly.pdbx_seq_one_letter_code
_entity_poly.pdbx_strand_id
1 'polypeptide(L)'
;MKQELEKYLKEQRLKLDVEESEPDIVWEGIRNQLHQNKKQNLPQWFWKVAAIFLFVVSATYFVVNETSDKQMVIVQLSDISEELGNKEASLQKVVNAKWEMVEQELPENNSEIQFLLNELKSLDQIYATYQKDLNNTIDNEPVIHVLLDYYEKKIKVLNRILLEIEKQENHEKTITL
;
A
#
# COMPACT_ATOMS: atom_id res chain seq x y z
N MET A 1 8.97 -46.76 65.25
CA MET A 1 8.52 -45.69 64.33
C MET A 1 8.30 -44.33 65.00
N LYS A 2 7.25 -44.07 65.80
CA LYS A 2 7.05 -42.70 66.38
C LYS A 2 8.21 -42.21 67.26
N GLN A 3 8.78 -43.08 68.10
CA GLN A 3 9.87 -42.69 69.00
C GLN A 3 11.22 -42.45 68.28
N GLU A 4 11.43 -43.10 67.14
CA GLU A 4 12.65 -42.90 66.33
C GLU A 4 12.62 -41.57 65.59
N LEU A 5 11.44 -41.16 65.09
CA LEU A 5 11.24 -39.85 64.48
C LEU A 5 11.39 -38.72 65.51
N GLU A 6 10.85 -38.90 66.72
CA GLU A 6 10.97 -37.90 67.78
C GLU A 6 12.43 -37.73 68.21
N LYS A 7 13.19 -38.83 68.31
CA LYS A 7 14.62 -38.80 68.61
C LYS A 7 15.43 -38.14 67.49
N TYR A 8 15.13 -38.47 66.23
CA TYR A 8 15.76 -37.86 65.05
C TYR A 8 15.51 -36.35 64.98
N LEU A 9 14.26 -35.90 65.19
CA LEU A 9 13.92 -34.48 65.18
C LEU A 9 14.56 -33.71 66.34
N LYS A 10 14.71 -34.34 67.51
CA LYS A 10 15.35 -33.71 68.68
C LYS A 10 16.87 -33.57 68.50
N GLU A 11 17.52 -34.55 67.87
CA GLU A 11 18.94 -34.51 67.53
C GLU A 11 19.26 -33.50 66.42
N GLN A 12 18.36 -33.32 65.44
CA GLN A 12 18.57 -32.36 64.35
C GLN A 12 18.05 -30.95 64.64
N ARG A 13 17.38 -30.70 65.78
CA ARG A 13 16.81 -29.39 66.13
C ARG A 13 17.87 -28.27 66.12
N LEU A 14 19.07 -28.54 66.60
CA LEU A 14 20.21 -27.60 66.61
C LEU A 14 20.74 -27.25 65.20
N LYS A 15 20.43 -28.06 64.17
CA LYS A 15 20.75 -27.75 62.76
C LYS A 15 19.59 -27.10 62.01
N LEU A 16 18.40 -27.08 62.60
CA LEU A 16 17.20 -26.45 62.04
C LEU A 16 17.00 -25.03 62.59
N ASP A 17 17.60 -24.72 63.74
CA ASP A 17 17.70 -23.37 64.29
C ASP A 17 18.87 -22.62 63.64
N VAL A 18 18.83 -22.54 62.30
CA VAL A 18 19.72 -21.66 61.54
C VAL A 18 19.15 -20.24 61.68
N GLU A 19 19.84 -19.48 62.52
CA GLU A 19 20.13 -18.04 62.45
C GLU A 19 19.10 -17.18 61.71
N GLU A 20 18.44 -16.29 62.47
CA GLU A 20 17.46 -15.30 61.99
C GLU A 20 17.87 -14.71 60.64
N SER A 21 17.05 -14.94 59.61
CA SER A 21 17.29 -14.35 58.31
C SER A 21 17.27 -12.83 58.42
N GLU A 22 18.41 -12.18 58.11
CA GLU A 22 18.52 -10.72 58.05
C GLU A 22 17.46 -10.19 57.07
N PRO A 23 16.43 -9.47 57.55
CA PRO A 23 15.27 -9.13 56.73
C PRO A 23 15.68 -8.28 55.52
N ASP A 24 16.71 -7.46 55.65
CA ASP A 24 17.16 -6.52 54.63
C ASP A 24 17.58 -7.22 53.32
N ILE A 25 18.25 -8.39 53.40
CA ILE A 25 18.70 -9.14 52.22
C ILE A 25 17.51 -9.73 51.44
N VAL A 26 16.48 -10.21 52.16
CA VAL A 26 15.25 -10.74 51.54
C VAL A 26 14.44 -9.60 50.90
N TRP A 27 14.37 -8.44 51.56
CA TRP A 27 13.65 -7.28 51.06
C TRP A 27 14.31 -6.62 49.85
N GLU A 28 15.65 -6.66 49.74
CA GLU A 28 16.37 -6.17 48.55
C GLU A 28 16.04 -6.98 47.29
N GLY A 29 15.94 -8.31 47.40
CA GLY A 29 15.55 -9.18 46.29
C GLY A 29 14.15 -8.87 45.74
N ILE A 30 13.21 -8.55 46.65
CA ILE A 30 11.84 -8.16 46.29
C ILE A 30 11.82 -6.77 45.64
N ARG A 31 12.62 -5.82 46.16
CA ARG A 31 12.70 -4.45 45.62
C ARG A 31 13.24 -4.48 44.18
N ASN A 32 14.27 -5.27 43.90
CA ASN A 32 14.86 -5.35 42.57
C ASN A 32 13.94 -5.96 41.48
N GLN A 33 12.91 -6.71 41.87
CA GLN A 33 11.92 -7.24 40.93
C GLN A 33 10.79 -6.26 40.61
N LEU A 34 10.56 -5.24 41.45
CA LEU A 34 9.51 -4.24 41.24
C LEU A 34 9.91 -3.16 40.21
N HIS A 35 11.21 -2.90 40.03
CA HIS A 35 11.73 -1.82 39.18
C HIS A 35 12.00 -2.22 37.73
N GLN A 36 11.71 -3.46 37.31
CA GLN A 36 12.01 -3.92 35.94
C GLN A 36 10.92 -3.63 34.90
N ASN A 37 9.78 -3.05 35.27
CA ASN A 37 8.84 -2.50 34.29
C ASN A 37 9.25 -1.08 33.88
N LYS A 38 10.42 -0.95 33.26
CA LYS A 38 10.72 0.21 32.42
C LYS A 38 9.84 0.09 31.19
N LYS A 39 8.60 0.61 31.30
CA LYS A 39 7.73 0.86 30.14
C LYS A 39 8.58 1.60 29.11
N GLN A 40 8.89 0.91 28.02
CA GLN A 40 9.38 1.57 26.82
C GLN A 40 8.26 2.52 26.40
N ASN A 41 8.43 3.80 26.72
CA ASN A 41 7.54 4.85 26.24
C ASN A 41 7.74 4.88 24.72
N LEU A 42 6.92 4.14 23.99
CA LEU A 42 6.75 4.36 22.57
C LEU A 42 6.30 5.82 22.40
N PRO A 43 6.92 6.60 21.51
CA PRO A 43 6.57 8.00 21.35
C PRO A 43 5.09 8.10 20.97
N GLN A 44 4.36 8.91 21.73
CA GLN A 44 2.90 9.11 21.68
C GLN A 44 2.37 9.63 20.33
N TRP A 45 3.27 9.85 19.36
CA TRP A 45 2.95 10.24 17.99
C TRP A 45 2.44 9.06 17.13
N PHE A 46 2.83 7.81 17.42
CA PHE A 46 2.34 6.65 16.66
C PHE A 46 0.82 6.47 16.69
N TRP A 47 0.16 6.87 17.77
CA TRP A 47 -1.31 6.77 17.88
C TRP A 47 -2.06 7.85 17.10
N LYS A 48 -1.41 8.98 16.79
CA LYS A 48 -2.03 10.05 15.99
C LYS A 48 -2.04 9.72 14.49
N VAL A 49 -1.10 8.90 14.02
CA VAL A 49 -1.03 8.46 12.62
C VAL A 49 -2.15 7.48 12.29
N ALA A 50 -2.48 6.56 13.20
CA ALA A 50 -3.56 5.59 12.98
C ALA A 50 -4.93 6.28 12.78
N ALA A 51 -5.24 7.30 13.59
CA ALA A 51 -6.51 8.02 13.48
C ALA A 51 -6.62 8.84 12.18
N ILE A 52 -5.53 9.47 11.74
CA ILE A 52 -5.50 10.22 10.47
C ILE A 52 -5.61 9.25 9.29
N PHE A 53 -4.91 8.12 9.32
CA PHE A 53 -4.98 7.11 8.27
C PHE A 53 -6.39 6.54 8.13
N LEU A 54 -7.06 6.22 9.26
CA LEU A 54 -8.44 5.72 9.27
C LEU A 54 -9.42 6.79 8.75
N PHE A 55 -9.22 8.07 9.08
CA PHE A 55 -10.03 9.16 8.55
C PHE A 55 -9.83 9.37 7.04
N VAL A 56 -8.59 9.30 6.55
CA VAL A 56 -8.28 9.44 5.12
C VAL A 56 -8.88 8.28 4.33
N VAL A 57 -8.73 7.03 4.80
CA VAL A 57 -9.31 5.84 4.17
C VAL A 57 -10.85 5.86 4.21
N SER A 58 -11.44 6.32 5.31
CA SER A 58 -12.90 6.43 5.42
C SER A 58 -13.46 7.57 4.56
N ALA A 59 -12.76 8.69 4.45
CA ALA A 59 -13.17 9.82 3.60
C ALA A 59 -13.03 9.48 2.12
N THR A 60 -11.98 8.77 1.69
CA THR A 60 -11.86 8.29 0.32
C THR A 60 -12.95 7.27 0.00
N TYR A 61 -13.27 6.34 0.91
CA TYR A 61 -14.37 5.39 0.71
C TYR A 61 -15.73 6.08 0.56
N PHE A 62 -16.04 7.08 1.41
CA PHE A 62 -17.31 7.82 1.33
C PHE A 62 -17.43 8.67 0.06
N VAL A 63 -16.36 9.38 -0.34
CA VAL A 63 -16.38 10.22 -1.56
C VAL A 63 -16.53 9.38 -2.84
N VAL A 64 -15.96 8.17 -2.87
CA VAL A 64 -16.12 7.23 -4.00
C VAL A 64 -17.52 6.61 -4.02
N ASN A 65 -18.11 6.34 -2.84
CA ASN A 65 -19.43 5.72 -2.75
C ASN A 65 -20.58 6.70 -3.03
N GLU A 66 -20.46 7.96 -2.60
CA GLU A 66 -21.52 8.98 -2.78
C GLU A 66 -21.51 9.60 -4.21
N THR A 67 -20.42 9.41 -4.97
CA THR A 67 -20.38 9.77 -6.40
C THR A 67 -20.81 8.64 -7.34
N SER A 68 -21.14 7.46 -6.81
CA SER A 68 -21.49 6.26 -7.59
C SER A 68 -22.96 6.16 -8.04
N ASP A 69 -23.83 7.11 -7.66
CA ASP A 69 -25.24 7.13 -8.13
C ASP A 69 -25.41 7.57 -9.59
N LYS A 70 -24.32 7.98 -10.26
CA LYS A 70 -24.28 7.94 -11.72
C LYS A 70 -23.61 6.64 -12.11
N GLN A 71 -24.43 5.62 -12.37
CA GLN A 71 -24.01 4.44 -13.12
C GLN A 71 -23.44 4.94 -14.45
N MET A 72 -22.13 5.17 -14.51
CA MET A 72 -21.44 5.48 -15.75
C MET A 72 -21.59 4.22 -16.59
N VAL A 73 -22.51 4.27 -17.55
CA VAL A 73 -22.57 3.27 -18.60
C VAL A 73 -21.25 3.43 -19.34
N ILE A 74 -20.31 2.52 -19.08
CA ILE A 74 -19.08 2.43 -19.85
C ILE A 74 -19.51 1.75 -21.13
N VAL A 75 -19.61 2.52 -22.22
CA VAL A 75 -19.87 1.97 -23.55
C VAL A 75 -18.72 1.02 -23.89
N GLN A 76 -19.01 -0.27 -23.98
CA GLN A 76 -18.04 -1.27 -24.45
C GLN A 76 -18.24 -1.44 -25.95
N LEU A 77 -17.15 -1.49 -26.72
CA LEU A 77 -17.28 -1.68 -28.17
C LEU A 77 -17.84 -3.08 -28.53
N SER A 78 -17.74 -4.03 -27.61
CA SER A 78 -18.39 -5.35 -27.72
C SER A 78 -19.91 -5.27 -27.82
N ASP A 79 -20.54 -4.21 -27.29
CA ASP A 79 -21.98 -4.00 -27.39
C ASP A 79 -22.42 -3.58 -28.80
N ILE A 80 -21.46 -3.12 -29.62
CA ILE A 80 -21.68 -2.69 -31.01
C ILE A 80 -21.34 -3.85 -31.96
N SER A 81 -20.14 -4.44 -31.83
CA SER A 81 -19.76 -5.64 -32.58
C SER A 81 -18.65 -6.43 -31.90
N GLU A 82 -18.62 -7.75 -32.14
CA GLU A 82 -17.59 -8.64 -31.60
C GLU A 82 -16.18 -8.27 -32.07
N GLU A 83 -16.04 -7.86 -33.34
CA GLU A 83 -14.75 -7.43 -33.91
C GLU A 83 -14.20 -6.20 -33.17
N LEU A 84 -15.05 -5.20 -32.91
CA LEU A 84 -14.63 -3.99 -32.21
C LEU A 84 -14.32 -4.27 -30.74
N GLY A 85 -15.09 -5.12 -30.07
CA GLY A 85 -14.79 -5.58 -28.71
C GLY A 85 -13.44 -6.31 -28.62
N ASN A 86 -13.14 -7.19 -29.57
CA ASN A 86 -11.84 -7.87 -29.66
C ASN A 86 -10.69 -6.89 -29.88
N LYS A 87 -10.90 -5.87 -30.72
CA LYS A 87 -9.91 -4.81 -30.97
C LYS A 87 -9.66 -3.98 -29.70
N GLU A 88 -10.71 -3.58 -29.00
CA GLU A 88 -10.64 -2.86 -27.72
C GLU A 88 -9.85 -3.68 -26.68
N ALA A 89 -10.21 -4.95 -26.49
CA ALA A 89 -9.56 -5.83 -25.53
C ALA A 89 -8.06 -6.03 -25.86
N SER A 90 -7.70 -6.11 -27.15
CA SER A 90 -6.31 -6.17 -27.58
C SER A 90 -5.54 -4.90 -27.20
N LEU A 91 -6.11 -3.73 -27.45
CA LEU A 91 -5.49 -2.45 -27.09
C LEU A 91 -5.34 -2.29 -25.57
N GLN A 92 -6.35 -2.66 -24.79
CA GLN A 92 -6.30 -2.64 -23.33
C GLN A 92 -5.18 -3.54 -22.79
N LYS A 93 -5.00 -4.74 -23.35
CA LYS A 93 -3.88 -5.63 -22.98
C LYS A 93 -2.52 -4.97 -23.21
N VAL A 94 -2.35 -4.28 -24.35
CA VAL A 94 -1.10 -3.57 -24.67
C VAL A 94 -0.87 -2.40 -23.71
N VAL A 95 -1.92 -1.63 -23.39
CA VAL A 95 -1.84 -0.54 -22.42
C VAL A 95 -1.42 -1.06 -21.05
N ASN A 96 -2.05 -2.13 -20.56
CA ASN A 96 -1.77 -2.70 -19.25
C ASN A 96 -0.32 -3.21 -19.16
N ALA A 97 0.13 -3.96 -20.17
CA ALA A 97 1.50 -4.46 -20.21
C ALA A 97 2.54 -3.31 -20.22
N LYS A 98 2.28 -2.24 -20.97
CA LYS A 98 3.19 -1.09 -21.02
C LYS A 98 3.17 -0.27 -19.73
N TRP A 99 2.00 -0.11 -19.13
CA TRP A 99 1.87 0.58 -17.85
C TRP A 99 2.63 -0.17 -16.74
N GLU A 100 2.52 -1.50 -16.70
CA GLU A 100 3.27 -2.33 -15.76
C GLU A 100 4.79 -2.15 -15.92
N MET A 101 5.29 -2.11 -17.16
CA MET A 101 6.71 -1.80 -17.42
C MET A 101 7.10 -0.40 -16.94
N VAL A 102 6.24 0.61 -17.17
CA VAL A 102 6.49 1.98 -16.71
C VAL A 102 6.53 2.04 -15.18
N GLU A 103 5.62 1.35 -14.49
CA GLU A 103 5.54 1.34 -13.02
C GLU A 103 6.76 0.67 -12.37
N GLN A 104 7.28 -0.39 -12.99
CA GLN A 104 8.46 -1.11 -12.50
C GLN A 104 9.76 -0.29 -12.62
N GLU A 105 9.90 0.46 -13.71
CA GLU A 105 11.16 1.15 -14.05
C GLU A 105 11.07 2.67 -13.85
N LEU A 106 10.05 3.18 -13.13
CA LEU A 106 9.83 4.63 -13.00
C LEU A 106 10.91 5.29 -12.12
N PRO A 107 11.72 6.23 -12.64
CA PRO A 107 12.70 6.94 -11.84
C PRO A 107 12.03 8.02 -10.99
N GLU A 108 12.56 8.24 -9.77
CA GLU A 108 11.94 9.17 -8.80
C GLU A 108 11.99 10.65 -9.25
N ASN A 109 13.01 11.07 -9.99
CA ASN A 109 13.30 12.49 -10.23
C ASN A 109 13.68 12.80 -11.69
N ASN A 110 12.75 12.61 -12.63
CA ASN A 110 12.95 13.07 -14.01
C ASN A 110 11.82 13.98 -14.50
N SER A 111 12.17 15.23 -14.87
CA SER A 111 11.21 16.23 -15.32
C SER A 111 10.52 15.89 -16.64
N GLU A 112 11.21 15.21 -17.56
CA GLU A 112 10.68 14.84 -18.88
C GLU A 112 9.66 13.69 -18.76
N ILE A 113 9.96 12.69 -17.92
CA ILE A 113 9.02 11.63 -17.55
C ILE A 113 7.80 12.21 -16.83
N GLN A 114 8.00 13.12 -15.88
CA GLN A 114 6.88 13.78 -15.17
C GLN A 114 5.99 14.57 -16.14
N PHE A 115 6.56 15.23 -17.14
CA PHE A 115 5.79 15.89 -18.18
C PHE A 115 4.94 14.88 -18.98
N LEU A 116 5.51 13.76 -19.40
CA LEU A 116 4.79 12.71 -20.13
C LEU A 116 3.71 12.01 -19.29
N LEU A 117 3.95 11.80 -17.99
CA LEU A 117 2.94 11.29 -17.05
C LEU A 117 1.76 12.26 -16.91
N ASN A 118 2.04 13.57 -16.89
CA ASN A 118 0.98 14.58 -16.89
C ASN A 118 0.21 14.62 -18.23
N GLU A 119 0.88 14.41 -19.37
CA GLU A 119 0.23 14.25 -20.68
C GLU A 119 -0.70 13.03 -20.67
N LEU A 120 -0.24 11.89 -20.15
CA LEU A 120 -1.02 10.66 -19.99
C LEU A 120 -2.27 10.90 -19.13
N LYS A 121 -2.11 11.58 -17.99
CA LYS A 121 -3.22 11.94 -17.11
C LYS A 121 -4.23 12.87 -17.78
N SER A 122 -3.74 13.87 -18.54
CA SER A 122 -4.59 14.78 -19.29
C SER A 122 -5.41 14.03 -20.35
N LEU A 123 -4.78 13.08 -21.05
CA LEU A 123 -5.46 12.21 -22.02
C LEU A 123 -6.60 11.41 -21.36
N ASP A 124 -6.36 10.82 -20.19
CA ASP A 124 -7.38 10.09 -19.43
C ASP A 124 -8.54 11.00 -18.99
N GLN A 125 -8.25 12.24 -18.60
CA GLN A 125 -9.28 13.23 -18.22
C GLN A 125 -10.13 13.68 -19.40
N ILE A 126 -9.53 13.91 -20.57
CA ILE A 126 -10.24 14.25 -21.80
C ILE A 126 -11.19 13.11 -22.17
N TYR A 127 -10.70 11.86 -22.13
CA TYR A 127 -11.53 10.70 -22.43
C TYR A 127 -12.67 10.52 -21.44
N ALA A 128 -12.42 10.65 -20.13
CA ALA A 128 -13.47 10.57 -19.12
C ALA A 128 -14.54 11.67 -19.27
N THR A 129 -14.16 12.85 -19.78
CA THR A 129 -15.11 13.91 -20.11
C THR A 129 -15.94 13.53 -21.33
N TYR A 130 -15.28 13.04 -22.38
CA TYR A 130 -15.94 12.60 -23.60
C TYR A 130 -16.92 11.45 -23.36
N GLN A 131 -16.57 10.46 -22.54
CA GLN A 131 -17.51 9.38 -22.14
C GLN A 131 -18.79 9.92 -21.48
N LYS A 132 -18.68 10.96 -20.64
CA LYS A 132 -19.85 11.58 -20.00
C LYS A 132 -20.76 12.26 -21.01
N ASP A 133 -20.19 12.88 -22.02
CA ASP A 133 -20.95 13.55 -23.09
C ASP A 133 -21.66 12.53 -23.98
N LEU A 134 -21.01 11.40 -24.28
CA LEU A 134 -21.54 10.35 -25.13
C LEU A 134 -22.68 9.54 -24.54
N ASN A 135 -22.71 9.35 -23.21
CA ASN A 135 -23.83 8.67 -22.54
C ASN A 135 -25.19 9.35 -22.77
N ASN A 136 -25.21 10.55 -23.37
CA ASN A 136 -26.42 11.29 -23.73
C ASN A 136 -26.76 11.23 -25.23
N THR A 137 -25.99 10.51 -26.05
CA THR A 137 -26.13 10.49 -27.52
C THR A 137 -26.56 9.11 -28.02
N ILE A 138 -27.48 9.06 -28.99
CA ILE A 138 -28.04 7.81 -29.57
C ILE A 138 -27.12 7.20 -30.64
N ASP A 139 -26.16 7.97 -31.16
CA ASP A 139 -25.26 7.55 -32.24
C ASP A 139 -23.91 7.09 -31.71
N ASN A 140 -23.52 5.87 -32.10
CA ASN A 140 -22.36 5.16 -31.58
C ASN A 140 -21.11 5.35 -32.45
N GLU A 141 -21.22 5.86 -33.68
CA GLU A 141 -20.09 5.88 -34.62
C GLU A 141 -18.95 6.85 -34.22
N PRO A 142 -19.23 8.08 -33.74
CA PRO A 142 -18.20 8.96 -33.20
C PRO A 142 -17.49 8.37 -31.97
N VAL A 143 -18.21 7.58 -31.17
CA VAL A 143 -17.70 6.94 -29.96
C VAL A 143 -16.61 5.94 -30.28
N ILE A 144 -16.85 5.09 -31.29
CA ILE A 144 -15.91 4.06 -31.71
C ILE A 144 -14.57 4.68 -32.09
N HIS A 145 -14.60 5.71 -32.94
CA HIS A 145 -13.38 6.36 -33.41
C HIS A 145 -12.60 6.98 -32.26
N VAL A 146 -13.26 7.73 -31.38
CA VAL A 146 -12.57 8.42 -30.28
C VAL A 146 -12.04 7.44 -29.23
N LEU A 147 -12.76 6.34 -28.96
CA LEU A 147 -12.29 5.32 -28.02
C LEU A 147 -11.02 4.60 -28.54
N LEU A 148 -11.03 4.20 -29.81
CA LEU A 148 -9.85 3.57 -30.42
C LEU A 148 -8.66 4.54 -30.47
N ASP A 149 -8.91 5.77 -30.91
CA ASP A 149 -7.89 6.84 -30.96
C ASP A 149 -7.31 7.16 -29.57
N TYR A 150 -8.15 7.16 -28.53
CA TYR A 150 -7.71 7.31 -27.15
C TYR A 150 -6.70 6.22 -26.76
N TYR A 151 -7.02 4.95 -27.00
CA TYR A 151 -6.11 3.85 -26.67
C TYR A 151 -4.81 3.91 -27.48
N GLU A 152 -4.87 4.22 -28.78
CA GLU A 152 -3.69 4.37 -29.62
C GLU A 152 -2.78 5.50 -29.13
N LYS A 153 -3.35 6.65 -28.76
CA LYS A 153 -2.62 7.77 -28.15
C LYS A 153 -2.02 7.40 -26.80
N LYS A 154 -2.77 6.68 -25.96
CA LYS A 154 -2.29 6.21 -24.65
C LYS A 154 -1.07 5.32 -24.80
N ILE A 155 -1.11 4.35 -25.72
CA ILE A 155 0.02 3.48 -26.06
C ILE A 155 1.23 4.31 -26.52
N LYS A 156 1.01 5.33 -27.35
CA LYS A 156 2.08 6.21 -27.86
C LYS A 156 2.77 6.99 -26.75
N VAL A 157 2.01 7.52 -25.78
CA VAL A 157 2.59 8.23 -24.62
C VAL A 157 3.36 7.26 -23.73
N LEU A 158 2.81 6.07 -23.44
CA LEU A 158 3.52 5.04 -22.67
C LEU A 158 4.84 4.62 -23.32
N ASN A 159 4.87 4.44 -24.65
CA ASN A 159 6.11 4.16 -25.37
C ASN A 159 7.14 5.27 -25.20
N ARG A 160 6.73 6.54 -25.21
CA ARG A 160 7.65 7.67 -25.00
C ARG A 160 8.21 7.67 -23.59
N ILE A 161 7.38 7.35 -22.59
CA ILE A 161 7.84 7.24 -21.21
C ILE A 161 8.90 6.15 -21.09
N LEU A 162 8.63 4.95 -21.63
CA LEU A 162 9.59 3.84 -21.62
C LEU A 162 10.92 4.19 -22.32
N LEU A 163 10.87 4.90 -23.45
CA LEU A 163 12.07 5.37 -24.13
C LEU A 163 12.89 6.35 -23.29
N GLU A 164 12.22 7.26 -22.56
CA GLU A 164 12.91 8.22 -21.71
C GLU A 164 13.48 7.57 -20.44
N ILE A 165 12.84 6.51 -19.93
CA ILE A 165 13.39 5.65 -18.86
C ILE A 165 14.67 4.96 -19.36
N GLU A 166 14.60 4.28 -20.50
CA GLU A 166 15.76 3.57 -21.09
C GLU A 166 16.94 4.50 -21.35
N LYS A 167 16.67 5.72 -21.82
CA LYS A 167 17.69 6.75 -22.06
C LYS A 167 18.38 7.16 -20.76
N GLN A 168 17.65 7.31 -19.66
CA GLN A 168 18.25 7.63 -18.36
C GLN A 168 19.13 6.52 -17.83
N GLU A 169 18.67 5.28 -17.86
CA GLU A 169 19.48 4.15 -17.44
C GLU A 169 20.81 4.07 -18.19
N ASN A 170 20.78 4.27 -19.51
CA ASN A 170 21.98 4.22 -20.34
C ASN A 170 22.93 5.39 -20.08
N HIS A 171 22.40 6.56 -19.76
CA HIS A 171 23.20 7.72 -19.35
C HIS A 171 23.86 7.50 -17.98
N GLU A 172 23.16 6.93 -17.00
CA GLU A 172 23.71 6.59 -15.68
C GLU A 172 24.85 5.56 -15.79
N LYS A 173 24.64 4.47 -16.56
CA LYS A 173 25.66 3.43 -16.80
C LYS A 173 26.96 4.00 -17.40
N THR A 174 26.86 5.03 -18.25
CA THR A 174 28.01 5.67 -18.90
C THR A 174 28.80 6.59 -17.96
N ILE A 175 28.14 7.22 -16.97
CA ILE A 175 28.79 8.12 -16.02
C ILE A 175 29.50 7.34 -14.89
N THR A 176 29.08 6.11 -14.60
CA THR A 176 29.66 5.26 -13.55
C THR A 176 30.89 4.43 -13.98
N LEU A 177 31.32 4.52 -15.25
CA LEU A 177 32.48 3.81 -15.81
C LEU A 177 33.66 4.77 -16.04
#